data_AF-A0A2D7C3W0-F1
#
_entry.id   AF-A0A2D7C3W0-F1
#
_cell.length_a   1.000
_cell.length_b   1.000
_cell.length_c   1.000
_cell.angle_alpha   90.00
_cell.angle_beta   90.00
_cell.angle_gamma   90.00
#
_symmetry.space_group_name_H-M   'P 1'
#
loop_
_entity.id
_entity.type
_entity.pdbx_description
1 polymer ?
#
loop_
_entity_poly.entity_id
_entity_poly.type
_entity_poly.pdbx_seq_one_letter_code
_entity_poly.pdbx_strand_id
1 'polypeptide(L)'
;MIFKKVKVQDASGAILAHKRIGKDWSIKKGQILTKDNCAKLELIGIKEVFVAILDKEDMHEDEASSWLANEIMGNAVEVTVPFTGRCNIISKTNGILLINKEVVNKLNHVDEVMTIATLPHRSSIKKGQVVATIKVIPFAISSKVKIRLLDILLGSKNIISINPFKKKKFSLINTTSPTLKDSLVLKTTNVTKNRIENIDGTLVSIDSCPHDIDSVSLKISKILKLKPDMIIISGAHVSVDRNDILPMAIIKSGGEIIYYGMPVDPGNLMLLGKANDIYILVLPGCARSLSKNGIDLMLEHFSINSKLDKDFISSLGVGGLLNDTSVRRSPRENKKKYEKVIGKDPLICAIILAAGQSKRMGSNKLLIQIDKKPLIRVIVDAVINSRVDKVIVVTGYQEKSVMNALNGMNLDFVFNEDYKKGMSSSIKAGLDYVPDGFDGVLICLGDMPLLTSKHINDLINPFNPNANRSIGVPIYYGKRGNPVLWSNKYLKNFTNLSGDIGAKGLIKKHHPNVYEVEFYDDAVQVDLDVKDDLKRL
;
A
#
# COMPACT_ATOMS: atom_id res chain seq x y z
N MET A 1 17.69 35.82 1.11
CA MET A 1 17.42 35.70 -0.34
C MET A 1 16.31 36.64 -0.74
N ILE A 2 16.30 37.09 -1.99
CA ILE A 2 15.24 37.94 -2.55
C ILE A 2 14.74 37.36 -3.86
N PHE A 3 13.41 37.23 -3.98
CA PHE A 3 12.75 36.92 -5.25
C PHE A 3 12.36 38.20 -5.96
N LYS A 4 12.79 38.37 -7.21
CA LYS A 4 12.42 39.53 -8.03
C LYS A 4 12.48 39.21 -9.52
N LYS A 5 11.79 40.04 -10.31
CA LYS A 5 12.03 40.09 -11.75
C LYS A 5 13.32 40.88 -11.99
N VAL A 6 14.19 40.35 -12.84
CA VAL A 6 15.42 41.02 -13.29
C VAL A 6 15.48 41.00 -14.80
N LYS A 7 16.15 41.99 -15.38
CA LYS A 7 16.51 41.96 -16.81
C LYS A 7 17.46 40.80 -17.06
N VAL A 8 17.29 40.11 -18.19
CA VAL A 8 18.07 38.90 -18.50
C VAL A 8 19.59 39.17 -18.51
N GLN A 9 20.02 40.32 -19.04
CA GLN A 9 21.42 40.78 -19.01
C GLN A 9 22.04 40.82 -17.59
N ASP A 10 21.21 41.07 -16.57
CA ASP A 10 21.63 41.22 -15.17
C ASP A 10 21.35 39.94 -14.34
N ALA A 11 20.86 38.87 -14.99
CA ALA A 11 20.39 37.67 -14.31
C ALA A 11 21.49 36.63 -14.06
N SER A 12 22.69 36.81 -14.61
CA SER A 12 23.79 35.85 -14.44
C SER A 12 24.16 35.72 -12.96
N GLY A 13 24.26 34.48 -12.48
CA GLY A 13 24.50 34.15 -11.07
C GLY A 13 23.22 34.03 -10.22
N ALA A 14 22.06 34.47 -10.72
CA ALA A 14 20.78 34.28 -10.04
C ALA A 14 20.17 32.90 -10.34
N ILE A 15 19.30 32.42 -9.45
CA ILE A 15 18.62 31.13 -9.56
C ILE A 15 17.29 31.30 -10.29
N LEU A 16 17.08 30.57 -11.38
CA LEU A 16 15.86 30.66 -12.18
C LEU A 16 14.65 30.05 -11.45
N ALA A 17 13.59 30.84 -11.23
CA ALA A 17 12.41 30.38 -10.49
C ALA A 17 11.48 29.44 -11.29
N HIS A 18 11.43 29.60 -12.62
CA HIS A 18 10.55 28.84 -13.50
C HIS A 18 11.32 28.29 -14.68
N LYS A 19 11.13 26.99 -15.00
CA LYS A 19 11.77 26.34 -16.15
C LYS A 19 11.59 27.17 -17.43
N ARG A 20 12.63 27.23 -18.25
CA ARG A 20 12.62 27.83 -19.59
C ARG A 20 13.07 26.79 -20.62
N ILE A 21 12.42 26.79 -21.77
CA ILE A 21 12.67 25.82 -22.85
C ILE A 21 12.78 26.62 -24.14
N GLY A 22 13.88 26.41 -24.86
CA GLY A 22 14.05 26.85 -26.25
C GLY A 22 13.94 25.66 -27.20
N LYS A 23 14.22 25.90 -28.49
CA LYS A 23 14.12 24.87 -29.53
C LYS A 23 15.00 23.64 -29.26
N ASP A 24 16.26 23.87 -28.87
CA ASP A 24 17.27 22.82 -28.69
C ASP A 24 17.93 22.86 -27.28
N TRP A 25 17.32 23.55 -26.32
CA TRP A 25 17.88 23.70 -24.97
C TRP A 25 16.79 23.84 -23.91
N SER A 26 17.13 23.52 -22.65
CA SER A 26 16.26 23.79 -21.51
C SER A 26 17.06 24.24 -20.29
N ILE A 27 16.56 25.25 -19.59
CA ILE A 27 17.10 25.73 -18.31
C ILE A 27 16.11 25.29 -17.23
N LYS A 28 16.58 24.48 -16.27
CA LYS A 28 15.72 23.90 -15.23
C LYS A 28 15.35 24.97 -14.19
N LYS A 29 14.20 24.80 -13.54
CA LYS A 29 13.91 25.53 -12.29
C LYS A 29 15.00 25.20 -11.27
N GLY A 30 15.49 26.19 -10.53
CA GLY A 30 16.56 26.03 -9.54
C GLY A 30 17.97 26.07 -10.13
N GLN A 31 18.10 26.21 -11.45
CA GLN A 31 19.42 26.33 -12.08
C GLN A 31 19.97 27.75 -11.92
N ILE A 32 21.24 27.87 -11.55
CA ILE A 32 21.98 29.14 -11.58
C ILE A 32 22.20 29.54 -13.04
N LEU A 33 21.76 30.74 -13.40
CA LEU A 33 21.88 31.27 -14.75
C LEU A 33 23.33 31.62 -15.06
N THR A 34 23.87 31.05 -16.15
CA THR A 34 25.15 31.45 -16.73
C THR A 34 24.96 32.59 -17.74
N LYS A 35 26.06 33.25 -18.14
CA LYS A 35 26.03 34.23 -19.23
C LYS A 35 25.46 33.65 -20.54
N ASP A 36 25.83 32.41 -20.87
CA ASP A 36 25.29 31.68 -22.02
C ASP A 36 23.77 31.43 -21.91
N ASN A 37 23.29 31.07 -20.70
CA ASN A 37 21.85 30.94 -20.46
C ASN A 37 21.11 32.27 -20.68
N CYS A 38 21.69 33.38 -20.24
CA CYS A 38 21.12 34.71 -20.42
C CYS A 38 21.06 35.09 -21.91
N ALA A 39 22.15 34.90 -22.66
CA ALA A 39 22.18 35.15 -24.11
C ALA A 39 21.13 34.31 -24.87
N LYS A 40 20.96 33.03 -24.51
CA LYS A 40 19.92 32.15 -25.09
C LYS A 40 18.50 32.66 -24.83
N LEU A 41 18.24 33.20 -23.64
CA LEU A 41 16.94 33.79 -23.29
C LEU A 41 16.68 35.09 -24.08
N GLU A 42 17.71 35.94 -24.26
CA GLU A 42 17.61 37.16 -25.06
C GLU A 42 17.34 36.87 -26.54
N LEU A 43 18.00 35.86 -27.12
CA LEU A 43 17.81 35.44 -28.51
C LEU A 43 16.36 35.05 -28.85
N ILE A 44 15.60 34.55 -27.87
CA ILE A 44 14.18 34.21 -28.03
C ILE A 44 13.24 35.34 -27.56
N GLY A 45 13.78 36.54 -27.32
CA GLY A 45 13.01 37.74 -26.99
C GLY A 45 12.58 37.87 -25.53
N ILE A 46 13.10 37.05 -24.61
CA ILE A 46 12.79 37.18 -23.18
C ILE A 46 13.63 38.31 -22.60
N LYS A 47 12.95 39.38 -22.15
CA LYS A 47 13.61 40.58 -21.58
C LYS A 47 13.83 40.50 -20.08
N GLU A 48 12.93 39.82 -19.36
CA GLU A 48 12.99 39.69 -17.90
C GLU A 48 12.71 38.25 -17.46
N VAL A 49 13.33 37.85 -16.36
CA VAL A 49 13.12 36.57 -15.70
C VAL A 49 12.86 36.75 -14.21
N PHE A 50 11.97 35.94 -13.66
CA PHE A 50 11.78 35.86 -12.21
C PHE A 50 12.84 34.91 -11.63
N VAL A 51 13.65 35.45 -10.73
CA VAL A 51 14.81 34.76 -10.16
C VAL A 51 14.82 34.90 -8.64
N ALA A 52 15.56 34.01 -7.98
CA ALA A 52 16.02 34.21 -6.62
C ALA A 52 17.49 34.60 -6.62
N ILE A 53 17.83 35.59 -5.81
CA ILE A 53 19.21 35.98 -5.52
C ILE A 53 19.47 35.63 -4.06
N LEU A 54 20.48 34.79 -3.83
CA LEU A 54 20.88 34.41 -2.48
C LEU A 54 21.74 35.53 -1.86
N ASP A 55 21.50 35.78 -0.58
CA ASP A 55 22.40 36.57 0.26
C ASP A 55 23.60 35.72 0.67
N LYS A 56 24.72 36.35 1.04
CA LYS A 56 25.97 35.65 1.39
C LYS A 56 25.83 34.66 2.56
N GLU A 57 24.86 34.90 3.44
CA GLU A 57 24.60 34.06 4.62
C GLU A 57 23.47 33.03 4.41
N ASP A 58 22.82 33.03 3.24
CA ASP A 58 21.80 32.05 2.95
C ASP A 58 22.42 30.66 2.75
N MET A 59 21.74 29.65 3.27
CA MET A 59 22.11 28.25 3.08
C MET A 59 21.28 27.64 1.96
N HIS A 60 21.94 27.12 0.92
CA HIS A 60 21.28 26.53 -0.25
C HIS A 60 20.35 25.36 0.13
N GLU A 61 19.26 25.16 -0.62
CA GLU A 61 18.18 24.21 -0.28
C GLU A 61 18.65 22.77 0.00
N ASP A 62 19.60 22.27 -0.79
CA ASP A 62 20.14 20.91 -0.62
C ASP A 62 21.03 20.79 0.62
N GLU A 63 21.82 21.83 0.91
CA GLU A 63 22.64 21.91 2.12
C GLU A 63 21.74 22.01 3.36
N ALA A 64 20.72 22.87 3.31
CA ALA A 64 19.78 23.09 4.40
C ALA A 64 18.94 21.85 4.72
N SER A 65 18.39 21.18 3.69
CA SER A 65 17.60 19.96 3.90
C SER A 65 18.44 18.81 4.45
N SER A 66 19.69 18.65 3.97
CA SER A 66 20.61 17.63 4.49
C SER A 66 21.10 17.95 5.89
N TRP A 67 21.46 19.20 6.17
CA TRP A 67 21.86 19.66 7.50
C TRP A 67 20.79 19.34 8.54
N LEU A 68 19.55 19.80 8.34
CA LEU A 68 18.48 19.55 9.31
C LEU A 68 18.18 18.05 9.44
N ALA A 69 18.22 17.28 8.34
CA ALA A 69 18.02 15.84 8.40
C ALA A 69 19.07 15.15 9.30
N ASN A 70 20.33 15.60 9.25
CA ASN A 70 21.41 15.10 10.10
C ASN A 70 21.25 15.54 11.57
N GLU A 71 20.72 16.72 11.84
CA GLU A 71 20.47 17.17 13.23
C GLU A 71 19.32 16.39 13.90
N ILE A 72 18.29 16.01 13.14
CA ILE A 72 17.10 15.34 13.70
C ILE A 72 17.16 13.81 13.66
N MET A 73 18.08 13.23 12.87
CA MET A 73 18.23 11.78 12.82
C MET A 73 18.73 11.24 14.17
N GLY A 74 18.24 10.05 14.52
CA GLY A 74 18.64 9.34 15.72
C GLY A 74 19.19 7.96 15.42
N ASN A 75 19.02 7.06 16.38
CA ASN A 75 19.47 5.69 16.24
C ASN A 75 18.79 4.94 15.08
N ALA A 76 19.56 4.06 14.43
CA ALA A 76 19.12 3.12 13.40
C ALA A 76 18.43 3.74 12.17
N VAL A 77 18.78 4.99 11.83
CA VAL A 77 18.39 5.65 10.58
C VAL A 77 19.61 6.22 9.84
N GLU A 78 19.42 6.59 8.58
CA GLU A 78 20.37 7.37 7.77
C GLU A 78 19.66 8.39 6.90
N VAL A 79 20.44 9.37 6.46
CA VAL A 79 20.02 10.47 5.61
C VAL A 79 20.41 10.16 4.16
N THR A 80 19.49 10.39 3.22
CA THR A 80 19.77 10.23 1.79
C THR A 80 20.50 11.44 1.23
N VAL A 81 21.15 11.29 0.07
CA VAL A 81 21.68 12.42 -0.68
C VAL A 81 20.54 13.42 -0.98
N PRO A 82 20.71 14.72 -0.68
CA PRO A 82 19.70 15.73 -0.96
C PRO A 82 19.53 15.94 -2.46
N PHE A 83 18.31 16.28 -2.88
CA PHE A 83 18.02 16.64 -4.27
C PHE A 83 16.86 17.62 -4.33
N THR A 84 17.08 18.79 -4.94
CA THR A 84 16.05 19.84 -5.15
C THR A 84 15.36 20.25 -3.85
N GLY A 85 16.15 20.51 -2.82
CA GLY A 85 15.71 20.92 -1.49
C GLY A 85 15.01 19.83 -0.70
N ARG A 86 15.08 18.58 -1.15
CA ARG A 86 14.49 17.43 -0.44
C ARG A 86 15.58 16.51 0.07
N CYS A 87 15.45 16.10 1.32
CA CYS A 87 16.29 15.09 1.93
C CYS A 87 15.43 14.10 2.72
N ASN A 88 15.66 12.80 2.58
CA ASN A 88 14.88 11.78 3.26
C ASN A 88 15.69 11.15 4.40
N ILE A 89 14.99 10.70 5.44
CA ILE A 89 15.51 9.82 6.48
C ILE A 89 14.95 8.42 6.23
N ILE A 90 15.82 7.43 6.09
CA ILE A 90 15.47 6.03 5.85
C ILE A 90 15.91 5.13 7.01
N SER A 91 15.19 4.03 7.20
CA SER A 91 15.50 3.07 8.25
C SER A 91 16.67 2.15 7.88
N LYS A 92 17.61 1.93 8.81
CA LYS A 92 18.69 0.94 8.65
C LYS A 92 18.28 -0.48 9.04
N THR A 93 17.21 -0.63 9.80
CA THR A 93 16.77 -1.91 10.37
C THR A 93 15.25 -2.07 10.28
N ASN A 94 14.75 -3.27 10.53
CA ASN A 94 13.33 -3.41 10.87
C ASN A 94 13.14 -2.94 12.33
N GLY A 95 11.97 -2.40 12.66
CA GLY A 95 11.70 -1.95 14.03
C GLY A 95 10.50 -1.02 14.15
N ILE A 96 10.42 -0.33 15.28
CA ILE A 96 9.34 0.61 15.59
C ILE A 96 9.84 2.04 15.49
N LEU A 97 9.11 2.87 14.75
CA LEU A 97 9.41 4.30 14.59
C LEU A 97 9.14 5.08 15.87
N LEU A 98 10.18 5.73 16.40
CA LEU A 98 10.09 6.66 17.52
C LEU A 98 10.27 8.08 16.99
N ILE A 99 9.34 8.95 17.37
CA ILE A 99 9.30 10.36 16.94
C ILE A 99 9.04 11.20 18.16
N ASN A 100 9.89 12.20 18.41
CA ASN A 100 9.57 13.27 19.33
C ASN A 100 8.65 14.28 18.62
N LYS A 101 7.34 14.05 18.78
CA LYS A 101 6.30 14.84 18.11
C LYS A 101 6.37 16.33 18.47
N GLU A 102 6.70 16.63 19.73
CA GLU A 102 6.77 18.01 20.21
C GLU A 102 7.87 18.79 19.48
N VAL A 103 9.07 18.20 19.37
CA VAL A 103 10.19 18.84 18.67
C VAL A 103 9.91 18.99 17.18
N VAL A 104 9.38 17.94 16.52
CA VAL A 104 9.02 18.03 15.09
C VAL A 104 7.99 19.15 14.83
N ASN A 105 6.98 19.28 15.69
CA ASN A 105 5.98 20.34 15.57
C ASN A 105 6.58 21.73 15.78
N LYS A 106 7.47 21.90 16.78
CA LYS A 106 8.19 23.16 17.01
C LYS A 106 9.04 23.55 15.81
N LEU A 107 9.77 22.61 15.21
CA LEU A 107 10.58 22.85 14.01
C LEU A 107 9.73 23.29 12.82
N ASN A 108 8.61 22.60 12.56
CA ASN A 108 7.66 22.95 11.49
C ASN A 108 6.98 24.31 11.71
N HIS A 109 6.96 24.83 12.94
CA HIS A 109 6.37 26.12 13.27
C HIS A 109 7.35 27.29 13.09
N VAL A 110 8.64 27.03 12.87
CA VAL A 110 9.64 28.10 12.77
C VAL A 110 9.38 29.01 11.57
N ASP A 111 9.23 28.42 10.39
CA ASP A 111 9.09 29.15 9.13
C ASP A 111 8.52 28.22 8.03
N GLU A 112 7.70 28.78 7.14
CA GLU A 112 7.07 28.04 6.03
C GLU A 112 8.07 27.57 4.97
N VAL A 113 9.28 28.14 4.92
CA VAL A 113 10.29 27.76 3.93
C VAL A 113 10.83 26.34 4.09
N MET A 114 10.63 25.72 5.26
CA MET A 114 11.17 24.40 5.58
C MET A 114 10.16 23.55 6.34
N THR A 115 9.97 22.30 5.90
CA THR A 115 8.98 21.38 6.47
C THR A 115 9.56 19.99 6.69
N ILE A 116 9.06 19.30 7.71
CA ILE A 116 9.35 17.93 8.08
C ILE A 116 8.03 17.15 8.05
N ALA A 117 7.99 16.07 7.27
CA ALA A 117 6.89 15.11 7.28
C ALA A 117 7.40 13.73 7.69
N THR A 118 6.67 13.02 8.55
CA THR A 118 7.05 11.69 9.06
C THR A 118 5.93 10.68 8.85
N LEU A 119 6.28 9.39 8.83
CA LEU A 119 5.30 8.33 9.08
C LEU A 119 4.73 8.46 10.51
N PRO A 120 3.58 7.81 10.82
CA PRO A 120 3.01 7.88 12.16
C PRO A 120 3.96 7.33 13.24
N HIS A 121 4.01 7.98 14.39
CA HIS A 121 4.75 7.48 15.56
C HIS A 121 4.28 6.07 15.94
N ARG A 122 5.22 5.20 16.33
CA ARG A 122 5.03 3.78 16.64
C ARG A 122 4.58 2.92 15.45
N SER A 123 4.77 3.37 14.22
CA SER A 123 4.59 2.50 13.06
C SER A 123 5.67 1.41 13.03
N SER A 124 5.28 0.23 12.54
CA SER A 124 6.20 -0.84 12.17
C SER A 124 6.89 -0.52 10.85
N ILE A 125 8.21 -0.58 10.85
CA ILE A 125 9.08 -0.11 9.76
C ILE A 125 9.94 -1.26 9.25
N LYS A 126 10.11 -1.31 7.93
CA LYS A 126 11.09 -2.19 7.28
C LYS A 126 12.39 -1.46 6.97
N LYS A 127 13.50 -2.19 6.96
CA LYS A 127 14.80 -1.70 6.51
C LYS A 127 14.68 -1.09 5.09
N GLY A 128 15.28 0.07 4.90
CA GLY A 128 15.26 0.83 3.65
C GLY A 128 14.02 1.70 3.44
N GLN A 129 12.99 1.59 4.30
CA GLN A 129 11.79 2.40 4.19
C GLN A 129 12.09 3.86 4.57
N VAL A 130 11.52 4.80 3.79
CA VAL A 130 11.54 6.23 4.12
C VAL A 130 10.60 6.48 5.29
N VAL A 131 11.13 7.05 6.37
CA VAL A 131 10.37 7.32 7.61
C VAL A 131 10.11 8.80 7.83
N ALA A 132 10.93 9.67 7.23
CA ALA A 132 10.71 11.11 7.22
C ALA A 132 11.29 11.76 5.96
N THR A 133 10.76 12.92 5.60
CA THR A 133 11.30 13.79 4.55
C THR A 133 11.36 15.22 5.05
N ILE A 134 12.48 15.86 4.79
CA ILE A 134 12.70 17.29 4.98
C ILE A 134 12.53 17.92 3.59
N LYS A 135 11.78 19.02 3.52
CA LYS A 135 11.60 19.79 2.29
C LYS A 135 11.82 21.27 2.56
N VAL A 136 12.84 21.81 1.91
CA VAL A 136 13.02 23.24 1.69
C VAL A 136 12.24 23.60 0.43
N ILE A 137 11.32 24.56 0.57
CA ILE A 137 10.38 24.95 -0.48
C ILE A 137 11.00 25.97 -1.45
N PRO A 138 11.63 27.07 -0.98
CA PRO A 138 12.43 27.94 -1.82
C PRO A 138 13.85 27.40 -2.02
N PHE A 139 14.72 28.17 -2.68
CA PHE A 139 16.07 27.71 -3.04
C PHE A 139 17.12 27.82 -1.91
N ALA A 140 16.75 28.39 -0.77
CA ALA A 140 17.61 28.53 0.39
C ALA A 140 16.82 28.82 1.68
N ILE A 141 17.47 28.70 2.83
CA ILE A 141 17.00 29.28 4.10
C ILE A 141 17.93 30.39 4.55
N SER A 142 17.39 31.38 5.28
CA SER A 142 18.21 32.45 5.85
C SER A 142 18.94 32.01 7.12
N SER A 143 20.03 32.71 7.47
CA SER A 143 20.77 32.52 8.72
C SER A 143 19.85 32.64 9.95
N LYS A 144 18.89 33.57 9.93
CA LYS A 144 17.88 33.74 11.01
C LYS A 144 17.01 32.50 11.22
N VAL A 145 16.56 31.86 10.14
CA VAL A 145 15.77 30.61 10.22
C VAL A 145 16.63 29.49 10.80
N LYS A 146 17.88 29.36 10.32
CA LYS A 146 18.83 28.36 10.84
C LYS A 146 19.07 28.50 12.35
N ILE A 147 19.29 29.72 12.84
CA ILE A 147 19.52 29.98 14.27
C ILE A 147 18.31 29.56 15.10
N ARG A 148 17.09 29.94 14.69
CA ARG A 148 15.86 29.56 15.40
C ARG A 148 15.62 28.04 15.42
N LEU A 149 15.98 27.35 14.35
CA LEU A 149 15.93 25.88 14.31
C LEU A 149 16.95 25.27 15.29
N LEU A 150 18.18 25.79 15.32
CA LEU A 150 19.21 25.35 16.27
C LEU A 150 18.77 25.52 17.72
N ASP A 151 18.14 26.64 18.07
CA ASP A 151 17.65 26.89 19.43
C ASP A 151 16.65 25.81 19.91
N ILE A 152 15.81 25.29 19.01
CA ILE A 152 14.88 24.19 19.32
C ILE A 152 15.61 22.85 19.45
N LEU A 153 16.66 22.66 18.65
CA LEU A 153 17.45 21.43 18.65
C LEU A 153 18.39 21.33 19.86
N LEU A 154 18.72 22.44 20.53
CA LEU A 154 19.54 22.45 21.74
C LEU A 154 18.93 21.53 22.81
N GLY A 155 19.72 20.56 23.26
CA GLY A 155 19.30 19.55 24.25
C GLY A 155 18.40 18.44 23.71
N SER A 156 17.94 18.53 22.46
CA SER A 156 17.16 17.48 21.80
C SER A 156 18.08 16.48 21.11
N LYS A 157 17.89 15.17 21.35
CA LYS A 157 18.59 14.09 20.64
C LYS A 157 17.62 12.99 20.24
N ASN A 158 17.96 12.21 19.22
CA ASN A 158 17.17 11.08 18.74
C ASN A 158 15.71 11.43 18.39
N ILE A 159 15.51 12.57 17.71
CA ILE A 159 14.17 13.09 17.40
C ILE A 159 13.40 12.12 16.50
N ILE A 160 14.08 11.55 15.49
CA ILE A 160 13.52 10.51 14.62
C ILE A 160 14.46 9.31 14.67
N SER A 161 14.00 8.21 15.27
CA SER A 161 14.79 7.00 15.44
C SER A 161 13.98 5.73 15.24
N ILE A 162 14.68 4.62 15.06
CA ILE A 162 14.07 3.29 15.01
C ILE A 162 14.50 2.54 16.24
N ASN A 163 13.54 1.95 16.95
CA ASN A 163 13.82 0.93 17.96
C ASN A 163 13.85 -0.44 17.26
N PRO A 164 15.03 -1.04 17.03
CA PRO A 164 15.12 -2.22 16.18
C PRO A 164 14.48 -3.45 16.82
N PHE A 165 13.85 -4.29 16.00
CA PHE A 165 13.40 -5.60 16.48
C PHE A 165 14.58 -6.46 16.92
N LYS A 166 14.39 -7.17 18.03
CA LYS A 166 15.30 -8.18 18.53
C LYS A 166 14.86 -9.53 17.99
N LYS A 167 15.83 -10.36 17.60
CA LYS A 167 15.55 -11.74 17.20
C LYS A 167 15.00 -12.50 18.40
N LYS A 168 13.78 -13.00 18.27
CA LYS A 168 13.04 -13.73 19.31
C LYS A 168 12.61 -15.11 18.80
N LYS A 169 12.65 -16.10 19.68
CA LYS A 169 12.23 -17.48 19.42
C LYS A 169 10.80 -17.69 19.89
N PHE A 170 9.97 -18.21 19.01
CA PHE A 170 8.56 -18.48 19.28
C PHE A 170 8.27 -19.97 19.12
N SER A 171 7.34 -20.49 19.90
CA SER A 171 6.76 -21.82 19.70
C SER A 171 5.26 -21.68 19.49
N LEU A 172 4.69 -22.46 18.56
CA LEU A 172 3.25 -22.45 18.27
C LEU A 172 2.61 -23.77 18.69
N ILE A 173 1.54 -23.70 19.46
CA ILE A 173 0.65 -24.83 19.77
C ILE A 173 -0.67 -24.61 19.03
N ASN A 174 -1.02 -25.51 18.14
CA ASN A 174 -2.35 -25.58 17.55
C ASN A 174 -3.19 -26.59 18.32
N THR A 175 -4.35 -26.17 18.79
CA THR A 175 -5.32 -27.12 19.35
C THR A 175 -6.29 -27.57 18.28
N THR A 176 -6.70 -28.84 18.32
CA THR A 176 -7.61 -29.45 17.35
C THR A 176 -8.92 -29.88 18.00
N SER A 177 -9.98 -29.89 17.21
CA SER A 177 -11.27 -30.48 17.59
C SER A 177 -11.90 -31.15 16.36
N PRO A 178 -12.81 -32.12 16.52
CA PRO A 178 -13.43 -32.82 15.39
C PRO A 178 -14.16 -31.90 14.40
N THR A 179 -14.55 -30.70 14.84
CA THR A 179 -15.29 -29.73 14.02
C THR A 179 -14.38 -28.72 13.30
N LEU A 180 -13.08 -28.69 13.64
CA LEU A 180 -12.13 -27.76 13.05
C LEU A 180 -11.39 -28.42 11.88
N LYS A 181 -11.49 -27.81 10.69
CA LYS A 181 -10.79 -28.29 9.50
C LYS A 181 -9.29 -28.05 9.59
N ASP A 182 -8.48 -29.04 9.21
CA ASP A 182 -7.02 -28.95 9.16
C ASP A 182 -6.51 -27.79 8.29
N SER A 183 -7.22 -27.47 7.19
CA SER A 183 -6.89 -26.35 6.33
C SER A 183 -6.95 -24.99 7.06
N LEU A 184 -7.82 -24.84 8.05
CA LEU A 184 -7.89 -23.64 8.87
C LEU A 184 -6.75 -23.57 9.90
N VAL A 185 -6.33 -24.71 10.43
CA VAL A 185 -5.16 -24.81 11.31
C VAL A 185 -3.89 -24.43 10.56
N LEU A 186 -3.71 -24.97 9.35
CA LEU A 186 -2.61 -24.63 8.44
C LEU A 186 -2.62 -23.13 8.08
N LYS A 187 -3.80 -22.57 7.74
CA LYS A 187 -3.92 -21.13 7.48
C LYS A 187 -3.49 -20.29 8.68
N THR A 188 -3.95 -20.62 9.89
CA THR A 188 -3.57 -19.90 11.12
C THR A 188 -2.06 -19.99 11.36
N THR A 189 -1.49 -21.17 11.15
CA THR A 189 -0.06 -21.43 11.29
C THR A 189 0.76 -20.55 10.33
N ASN A 190 0.39 -20.51 9.05
CA ASN A 190 1.08 -19.70 8.05
C ASN A 190 0.97 -18.20 8.34
N VAL A 191 -0.22 -17.72 8.71
CA VAL A 191 -0.39 -16.30 9.09
C VAL A 191 0.45 -15.96 10.33
N THR A 192 0.45 -16.82 11.34
CA THR A 192 1.24 -16.60 12.57
C THR A 192 2.73 -16.60 12.28
N LYS A 193 3.21 -17.53 11.44
CA LYS A 193 4.59 -17.57 10.97
C LYS A 193 4.98 -16.26 10.27
N ASN A 194 4.17 -15.78 9.34
CA ASN A 194 4.43 -14.51 8.64
C ASN A 194 4.47 -13.32 9.62
N ARG A 195 3.59 -13.27 10.63
CA ARG A 195 3.61 -12.22 11.66
C ARG A 195 4.91 -12.25 12.48
N ILE A 196 5.38 -13.42 12.85
CA ILE A 196 6.65 -13.63 13.57
C ILE A 196 7.85 -13.22 12.71
N GLU A 197 7.89 -13.63 11.44
CA GLU A 197 8.97 -13.26 10.51
C GLU A 197 8.99 -11.74 10.27
N ASN A 198 7.82 -11.09 10.27
CA ASN A 198 7.71 -9.65 10.08
C ASN A 198 8.36 -8.80 11.18
N ILE A 199 8.53 -9.38 12.38
CA ILE A 199 9.18 -8.77 13.54
C ILE A 199 10.58 -9.37 13.81
N ASP A 200 11.23 -9.92 12.77
CA ASP A 200 12.53 -10.61 12.83
C ASP A 200 12.60 -11.80 13.81
N GLY A 201 11.44 -12.38 14.13
CA GLY A 201 11.32 -13.56 14.97
C GLY A 201 11.55 -14.87 14.20
N THR A 202 11.66 -15.96 14.94
CA THR A 202 11.79 -17.31 14.38
C THR A 202 10.92 -18.29 15.13
N LEU A 203 10.16 -19.10 14.40
CA LEU A 203 9.34 -20.16 14.95
C LEU A 203 10.19 -21.42 15.12
N VAL A 204 10.50 -21.80 16.37
CA VAL A 204 11.41 -22.92 16.70
C VAL A 204 10.70 -24.25 16.91
N SER A 205 9.39 -24.23 17.17
CA SER A 205 8.57 -25.45 17.18
C SER A 205 7.12 -25.15 16.78
N ILE A 206 6.50 -26.13 16.14
CA ILE A 206 5.08 -26.16 15.83
C ILE A 206 4.55 -27.49 16.32
N ASP A 207 3.59 -27.46 17.22
CA ASP A 207 2.99 -28.63 17.84
C ASP A 207 1.47 -28.59 17.70
N SER A 208 0.86 -29.77 17.75
CA SER A 208 -0.59 -29.92 17.83
C SER A 208 -1.00 -30.81 19.00
N CYS A 209 -2.20 -30.57 19.54
CA CYS A 209 -2.82 -31.41 20.57
C CYS A 209 -4.36 -31.24 20.59
N PRO A 210 -5.12 -32.17 21.17
CA PRO A 210 -6.55 -31.98 21.38
C PRO A 210 -6.87 -30.73 22.23
N HIS A 211 -8.02 -30.11 21.99
CA HIS A 211 -8.47 -28.92 22.72
C HIS A 211 -9.11 -29.29 24.08
N ASP A 212 -8.29 -29.74 25.02
CA ASP A 212 -8.65 -30.01 26.42
C ASP A 212 -7.54 -29.55 27.38
N ILE A 213 -7.88 -29.42 28.67
CA ILE A 213 -6.99 -28.83 29.68
C ILE A 213 -5.70 -29.64 29.83
N ASP A 214 -5.81 -30.97 29.85
CA ASP A 214 -4.68 -31.87 30.14
C ASP A 214 -3.69 -31.92 28.98
N SER A 215 -4.21 -32.13 27.76
CA SER A 215 -3.42 -32.15 26.54
C SER A 215 -2.65 -30.85 26.32
N VAL A 216 -3.32 -29.71 26.50
CA VAL A 216 -2.69 -28.38 26.32
C VAL A 216 -1.67 -28.11 27.41
N SER A 217 -2.00 -28.38 28.68
CA SER A 217 -1.08 -28.19 29.82
C SER A 217 0.19 -29.02 29.66
N LEU A 218 0.06 -30.31 29.30
CA LEU A 218 1.20 -31.19 29.02
C LEU A 218 2.07 -30.64 27.88
N LYS A 219 1.44 -30.09 26.84
CA LYS A 219 2.16 -29.50 25.71
C LYS A 219 2.91 -28.23 26.09
N ILE A 220 2.28 -27.34 26.87
CA ILE A 220 2.94 -26.14 27.43
C ILE A 220 4.18 -26.57 28.22
N SER A 221 4.02 -27.50 29.18
CA SER A 221 5.13 -27.99 30.02
C SER A 221 6.28 -28.61 29.21
N LYS A 222 5.98 -29.27 28.09
CA LYS A 222 7.00 -29.79 27.17
C LYS A 222 7.74 -28.67 26.45
N ILE A 223 7.03 -27.68 25.93
CA ILE A 223 7.61 -26.56 25.16
C ILE A 223 8.41 -25.62 26.06
N LEU A 224 8.01 -25.42 27.31
CA LEU A 224 8.79 -24.61 28.27
C LEU A 224 10.24 -25.09 28.40
N LYS A 225 10.51 -26.39 28.21
CA LYS A 225 11.86 -26.96 28.22
C LYS A 225 12.73 -26.49 27.04
N LEU A 226 12.12 -26.08 25.92
CA LEU A 226 12.81 -25.51 24.77
C LEU A 226 13.26 -24.06 25.01
N LYS A 227 12.77 -23.42 26.08
CA LYS A 227 13.03 -22.03 26.44
C LYS A 227 12.81 -21.04 25.27
N PRO A 228 11.63 -21.06 24.60
CA PRO A 228 11.29 -19.99 23.68
C PRO A 228 11.14 -18.66 24.43
N ASP A 229 11.25 -17.54 23.72
CA ASP A 229 10.93 -16.22 24.29
C ASP A 229 9.42 -16.06 24.52
N MET A 230 8.59 -16.70 23.66
CA MET A 230 7.14 -16.70 23.79
C MET A 230 6.53 -17.99 23.21
N ILE A 231 5.51 -18.51 23.89
CA ILE A 231 4.62 -19.57 23.38
C ILE A 231 3.36 -18.90 22.83
N ILE A 232 2.94 -19.27 21.63
CA ILE A 232 1.70 -18.83 21.02
C ILE A 232 0.76 -20.02 20.95
N ILE A 233 -0.49 -19.84 21.35
CA ILE A 233 -1.51 -20.90 21.32
C ILE A 233 -2.64 -20.47 20.39
N SER A 234 -2.88 -21.26 19.34
CA SER A 234 -4.06 -21.15 18.48
C SER A 234 -5.14 -22.11 18.97
N GLY A 235 -6.19 -21.55 19.58
CA GLY A 235 -7.36 -22.28 20.06
C GLY A 235 -8.23 -22.84 18.92
N ALA A 236 -8.71 -24.07 19.06
CA ALA A 236 -9.78 -24.60 18.23
C ALA A 236 -11.09 -23.84 18.49
N HIS A 237 -11.29 -23.45 19.75
CA HIS A 237 -12.32 -22.54 20.21
C HIS A 237 -11.67 -21.29 20.82
N VAL A 238 -12.36 -20.16 20.73
CA VAL A 238 -11.91 -18.91 21.34
C VAL A 238 -12.32 -18.94 22.80
N SER A 239 -11.38 -18.63 23.70
CA SER A 239 -11.70 -18.56 25.12
C SER A 239 -12.77 -17.50 25.38
N VAL A 240 -13.73 -17.83 26.23
CA VAL A 240 -14.80 -16.90 26.63
C VAL A 240 -14.68 -16.45 28.09
N ASP A 241 -13.99 -17.22 28.93
CA ASP A 241 -13.81 -16.93 30.36
C ASP A 241 -12.43 -17.38 30.88
N ARG A 242 -12.04 -16.91 32.07
CA ARG A 242 -10.82 -17.33 32.77
C ARG A 242 -10.87 -18.79 33.24
N ASN A 243 -12.04 -19.39 33.38
CA ASN A 243 -12.20 -20.80 33.73
C ASN A 243 -12.35 -21.70 32.50
N ASP A 244 -12.18 -21.15 31.30
CA ASP A 244 -12.19 -21.91 30.04
C ASP A 244 -10.88 -22.72 29.86
N ILE A 245 -10.87 -23.62 28.87
CA ILE A 245 -9.85 -24.65 28.64
C ILE A 245 -8.43 -24.07 28.57
N LEU A 246 -8.20 -23.05 27.73
CA LEU A 246 -6.84 -22.51 27.52
C LEU A 246 -6.26 -21.77 28.73
N PRO A 247 -6.99 -20.84 29.39
CA PRO A 247 -6.50 -20.26 30.65
C PRO A 247 -6.27 -21.32 31.73
N MET A 248 -7.19 -22.28 31.89
CA MET A 248 -7.02 -23.34 32.89
C MET A 248 -5.84 -24.27 32.58
N ALA A 249 -5.55 -24.53 31.29
CA ALA A 249 -4.36 -25.25 30.88
C ALA A 249 -3.07 -24.50 31.21
N ILE A 250 -3.06 -23.16 31.04
CA ILE A 250 -1.93 -22.32 31.45
C ILE A 250 -1.72 -22.41 32.97
N ILE A 251 -2.78 -22.27 33.77
CA ILE A 251 -2.72 -22.39 35.24
C ILE A 251 -2.23 -23.79 35.65
N LYS A 252 -2.79 -24.85 35.06
CA LYS A 252 -2.40 -26.24 35.34
C LYS A 252 -0.94 -26.53 34.98
N SER A 253 -0.39 -25.83 34.00
CA SER A 253 1.04 -25.91 33.64
C SER A 253 1.97 -25.16 34.61
N GLY A 254 1.43 -24.58 35.69
CA GLY A 254 2.17 -23.78 36.67
C GLY A 254 2.33 -22.31 36.28
N GLY A 255 1.53 -21.85 35.30
CA GLY A 255 1.52 -20.46 34.84
C GLY A 255 0.47 -19.60 35.54
N GLU A 256 0.45 -18.33 35.14
CA GLU A 256 -0.53 -17.33 35.57
C GLU A 256 -1.12 -16.59 34.37
N ILE A 257 -2.27 -15.96 34.59
CA ILE A 257 -2.93 -15.10 33.59
C ILE A 257 -2.64 -13.64 33.92
N ILE A 258 -1.79 -13.00 33.11
CA ILE A 258 -1.46 -11.58 33.25
C ILE A 258 -2.68 -10.72 32.90
N TYR A 259 -3.28 -11.00 31.73
CA TYR A 259 -4.39 -10.20 31.24
C TYR A 259 -5.30 -11.01 30.32
N TYR A 260 -6.59 -10.72 30.39
CA TYR A 260 -7.63 -11.38 29.60
C TYR A 260 -8.46 -10.33 28.87
N GLY A 261 -8.59 -10.49 27.56
CA GLY A 261 -9.17 -9.49 26.68
C GLY A 261 -8.18 -8.39 26.33
N MET A 262 -8.37 -7.67 25.24
CA MET A 262 -7.50 -6.55 24.84
C MET A 262 -8.37 -5.41 24.31
N PRO A 263 -8.07 -4.13 24.61
CA PRO A 263 -8.86 -3.00 24.14
C PRO A 263 -8.52 -2.65 22.69
N VAL A 264 -8.57 -3.65 21.81
CA VAL A 264 -8.27 -3.53 20.38
C VAL A 264 -9.28 -4.32 19.57
N ASP A 265 -9.52 -3.89 18.35
CA ASP A 265 -10.38 -4.62 17.44
C ASP A 265 -9.83 -4.48 16.00
N PRO A 266 -9.61 -5.59 15.26
CA PRO A 266 -9.73 -6.99 15.72
C PRO A 266 -8.63 -7.40 16.70
N GLY A 267 -8.96 -8.32 17.61
CA GLY A 267 -8.01 -8.89 18.60
C GLY A 267 -8.48 -8.88 20.06
N ASN A 268 -9.72 -8.45 20.32
CA ASN A 268 -10.24 -8.22 21.66
C ASN A 268 -10.30 -9.45 22.59
N LEU A 269 -10.37 -10.68 22.06
CA LEU A 269 -10.46 -11.92 22.86
C LEU A 269 -9.10 -12.61 23.06
N MET A 270 -8.00 -11.87 22.94
CA MET A 270 -6.67 -12.39 23.27
C MET A 270 -6.49 -12.57 24.78
N LEU A 271 -5.67 -13.55 25.14
CA LEU A 271 -5.23 -13.77 26.51
C LEU A 271 -3.70 -13.75 26.55
N LEU A 272 -3.16 -13.06 27.55
CA LEU A 272 -1.75 -13.09 27.88
C LEU A 272 -1.57 -13.78 29.23
N GLY A 273 -0.81 -14.87 29.21
CA GLY A 273 -0.33 -15.56 30.40
C GLY A 273 1.19 -15.60 30.44
N LYS A 274 1.71 -16.24 31.48
CA LYS A 274 3.15 -16.40 31.68
C LYS A 274 3.42 -17.65 32.50
N ALA A 275 4.48 -18.39 32.17
CA ALA A 275 4.96 -19.53 32.95
C ALA A 275 6.49 -19.60 32.86
N ASN A 276 7.18 -19.80 33.98
CA ASN A 276 8.65 -19.83 34.05
C ASN A 276 9.34 -18.67 33.31
N ASP A 277 8.85 -17.45 33.52
CA ASP A 277 9.30 -16.24 32.83
C ASP A 277 9.04 -16.13 31.31
N ILE A 278 8.40 -17.13 30.71
CA ILE A 278 8.05 -17.17 29.29
C ILE A 278 6.62 -16.69 29.10
N TYR A 279 6.41 -15.73 28.19
CA TYR A 279 5.07 -15.27 27.85
C TYR A 279 4.30 -16.33 27.06
N ILE A 280 3.00 -16.43 27.33
CA ILE A 280 2.09 -17.30 26.63
C ILE A 280 0.97 -16.42 26.04
N LEU A 281 0.93 -16.30 24.71
CA LEU A 281 -0.08 -15.52 23.99
C LEU A 281 -1.12 -16.47 23.36
N VAL A 282 -2.36 -16.38 23.82
CA VAL A 282 -3.48 -17.11 23.23
C VAL A 282 -4.13 -16.24 22.17
N LEU A 283 -4.21 -16.78 20.96
CA LEU A 283 -4.71 -16.07 19.80
C LEU A 283 -6.25 -16.03 19.76
N PRO A 284 -6.85 -14.94 19.25
CA PRO A 284 -8.27 -14.84 19.02
C PRO A 284 -8.66 -15.51 17.70
N GLY A 285 -9.95 -15.79 17.47
CA GLY A 285 -10.42 -16.43 16.24
C GLY A 285 -10.10 -15.66 14.94
N CYS A 286 -9.91 -14.33 15.03
CA CYS A 286 -9.51 -13.48 13.91
C CYS A 286 -8.02 -13.58 13.53
N ALA A 287 -7.21 -14.37 14.25
CA ALA A 287 -5.78 -14.59 13.96
C ALA A 287 -5.50 -15.15 12.55
N ARG A 288 -6.50 -15.78 11.94
CA ARG A 288 -6.46 -16.30 10.56
C ARG A 288 -6.46 -15.21 9.47
N SER A 289 -6.81 -13.97 9.82
CA SER A 289 -6.79 -12.84 8.90
C SER A 289 -5.36 -12.34 8.71
N LEU A 290 -5.01 -11.89 7.51
CA LEU A 290 -3.77 -11.16 7.23
C LEU A 290 -3.87 -9.67 7.58
N SER A 291 -5.08 -9.16 7.86
CA SER A 291 -5.29 -7.77 8.26
C SER A 291 -4.55 -7.45 9.57
N LYS A 292 -4.29 -6.15 9.79
CA LYS A 292 -3.75 -5.66 11.06
C LYS A 292 -4.63 -6.12 12.22
N ASN A 293 -3.99 -6.55 13.30
CA ASN A 293 -4.63 -7.13 14.47
C ASN A 293 -3.90 -6.73 15.75
N GLY A 294 -4.56 -6.83 16.89
CA GLY A 294 -3.91 -6.70 18.19
C GLY A 294 -2.68 -7.61 18.35
N ILE A 295 -2.68 -8.79 17.70
CA ILE A 295 -1.53 -9.70 17.67
C ILE A 295 -0.27 -8.97 17.19
N ASP A 296 -0.38 -8.13 16.15
CA ASP A 296 0.77 -7.38 15.63
C ASP A 296 1.34 -6.45 16.68
N LEU A 297 0.48 -5.70 17.38
CA LEU A 297 0.91 -4.75 18.41
C LEU A 297 1.62 -5.46 19.57
N MET A 298 1.11 -6.62 19.99
CA MET A 298 1.72 -7.43 21.04
C MET A 298 3.09 -7.95 20.61
N LEU A 299 3.18 -8.51 19.40
CA LEU A 299 4.41 -9.05 18.84
C LEU A 299 5.46 -7.95 18.62
N GLU A 300 5.07 -6.82 18.03
CA GLU A 300 5.92 -5.65 17.80
C GLU A 300 6.50 -5.10 19.10
N HIS A 301 5.66 -4.93 20.13
CA HIS A 301 6.09 -4.42 21.44
C HIS A 301 7.02 -5.41 22.16
N PHE A 302 6.71 -6.70 22.08
CA PHE A 302 7.56 -7.75 22.63
C PHE A 302 8.93 -7.80 21.95
N SER A 303 8.97 -7.69 20.62
CA SER A 303 10.21 -7.75 19.84
C SER A 303 11.16 -6.59 20.10
N ILE A 304 10.71 -5.48 20.67
CA ILE A 304 11.59 -4.38 21.10
C ILE A 304 11.98 -4.47 22.58
N ASN A 305 11.86 -5.65 23.21
CA ASN A 305 12.13 -5.91 24.64
C ASN A 305 11.28 -5.06 25.60
N SER A 306 10.13 -4.56 25.17
CA SER A 306 9.23 -3.85 26.07
C SER A 306 8.36 -4.85 26.85
N LYS A 307 8.03 -4.48 28.09
CA LYS A 307 7.25 -5.34 28.99
C LYS A 307 5.80 -5.40 28.52
N LEU A 308 5.24 -6.61 28.46
CA LEU A 308 3.82 -6.80 28.19
C LEU A 308 3.08 -6.87 29.53
N ASP A 309 2.76 -5.71 30.09
CA ASP A 309 2.00 -5.59 31.32
C ASP A 309 0.61 -4.98 31.11
N LYS A 310 -0.15 -4.92 32.20
CA LYS A 310 -1.51 -4.41 32.22
C LYS A 310 -1.60 -2.96 31.73
N ASP A 311 -0.61 -2.14 32.03
CA ASP A 311 -0.61 -0.71 31.68
C ASP A 311 -0.40 -0.53 30.18
N PHE A 312 0.58 -1.23 29.60
CA PHE A 312 0.76 -1.26 28.15
C PHE A 312 -0.53 -1.72 27.46
N ILE A 313 -1.08 -2.87 27.87
CA ILE A 313 -2.27 -3.44 27.25
C ILE A 313 -3.47 -2.48 27.32
N SER A 314 -3.71 -1.88 28.49
CA SER A 314 -4.81 -0.94 28.69
C SER A 314 -4.65 0.31 27.82
N SER A 315 -3.41 0.77 27.61
CA SER A 315 -3.11 1.94 26.77
C SER A 315 -3.48 1.75 25.30
N LEU A 316 -3.62 0.50 24.82
CA LEU A 316 -3.98 0.21 23.44
C LEU A 316 -5.41 0.64 23.08
N GLY A 317 -6.26 0.99 24.06
CA GLY A 317 -7.63 1.45 23.81
C GLY A 317 -7.70 2.68 22.91
N VAL A 318 -6.79 3.64 23.11
CA VAL A 318 -6.70 4.83 22.25
C VAL A 318 -5.99 4.44 20.95
N GLY A 319 -6.74 4.41 19.84
CA GLY A 319 -6.22 3.92 18.56
C GLY A 319 -6.26 2.40 18.40
N GLY A 320 -6.89 1.68 19.33
CA GLY A 320 -7.08 0.22 19.27
C GLY A 320 -8.04 -0.25 18.17
N LEU A 321 -8.62 0.68 17.41
CA LEU A 321 -9.44 0.42 16.24
C LEU A 321 -8.54 0.25 15.01
N LEU A 322 -7.99 -0.95 14.82
CA LEU A 322 -6.86 -1.17 13.91
C LEU A 322 -7.23 -1.33 12.45
N ASN A 323 -8.47 -1.74 12.19
CA ASN A 323 -9.05 -1.76 10.87
C ASN A 323 -10.10 -0.66 10.80
N ASP A 324 -10.13 0.06 9.68
CA ASP A 324 -11.14 1.06 9.39
C ASP A 324 -12.54 0.47 9.60
N THR A 325 -13.29 1.02 10.56
CA THR A 325 -14.67 0.63 10.85
C THR A 325 -15.66 1.34 9.93
N SER A 326 -15.28 1.66 8.69
CA SER A 326 -16.25 1.55 7.61
C SER A 326 -16.61 0.06 7.44
N VAL A 327 -17.48 -0.39 8.34
CA VAL A 327 -18.20 -1.66 8.42
C VAL A 327 -17.45 -2.89 8.97
N ARG A 328 -17.29 -2.97 10.30
CA ARG A 328 -17.34 -4.28 10.97
C ARG A 328 -18.76 -4.81 10.93
N ARG A 329 -19.07 -5.63 9.92
CA ARG A 329 -20.33 -6.39 9.84
C ARG A 329 -20.25 -7.58 10.78
N SER A 330 -21.21 -7.73 11.69
CA SER A 330 -21.25 -8.92 12.55
C SER A 330 -21.64 -10.15 11.71
N PRO A 331 -21.18 -11.39 12.04
CA PRO A 331 -21.53 -12.59 11.30
C PRO A 331 -23.04 -12.90 11.25
N ARG A 332 -23.85 -12.31 12.14
CA ARG A 332 -25.31 -12.46 12.19
C ARG A 332 -26.06 -11.40 11.39
N GLU A 333 -25.39 -10.37 10.87
CA GLU A 333 -25.95 -9.37 9.95
C GLU A 333 -25.98 -9.83 8.49
N ASN A 334 -25.58 -11.07 8.20
CA ASN A 334 -25.62 -11.62 6.84
C ASN A 334 -27.04 -11.78 6.24
N LYS A 335 -28.11 -11.35 6.92
CA LYS A 335 -29.49 -11.52 6.41
C LYS A 335 -30.46 -10.35 6.61
N LYS A 336 -30.08 -9.18 7.13
CA LYS A 336 -31.03 -8.05 7.25
C LYS A 336 -30.46 -6.73 6.73
N LYS A 337 -31.02 -6.36 5.56
CA LYS A 337 -31.13 -5.05 4.92
C LYS A 337 -30.26 -3.92 5.49
N TYR A 338 -29.28 -3.53 4.68
CA TYR A 338 -28.57 -2.26 4.79
C TYR A 338 -29.56 -1.10 4.68
N GLU A 339 -29.64 -0.28 5.72
CA GLU A 339 -30.07 1.11 5.57
C GLU A 339 -28.86 2.01 5.35
N LYS A 340 -29.00 2.84 4.31
CA LYS A 340 -28.04 3.76 3.71
C LYS A 340 -27.51 4.80 4.70
N VAL A 341 -26.20 5.02 4.72
CA VAL A 341 -25.67 6.38 4.83
C VAL A 341 -25.54 6.92 3.41
N ILE A 342 -26.15 8.07 3.14
CA ILE A 342 -26.37 8.61 1.81
C ILE A 342 -25.04 9.14 1.23
N GLY A 343 -24.34 8.24 0.56
CA GLY A 343 -23.40 8.47 -0.53
C GLY A 343 -23.52 7.26 -1.44
N LYS A 344 -23.87 7.45 -2.72
CA LYS A 344 -24.08 6.33 -3.66
C LYS A 344 -22.76 5.57 -3.80
N ASP A 345 -22.77 4.24 -3.68
CA ASP A 345 -21.62 3.42 -4.10
C ASP A 345 -21.27 3.80 -5.55
N PRO A 346 -19.99 3.99 -5.89
CA PRO A 346 -19.62 4.47 -7.22
C PRO A 346 -20.05 3.44 -8.26
N LEU A 347 -20.81 3.87 -9.27
CA LEU A 347 -21.22 3.00 -10.36
C LEU A 347 -20.04 2.74 -11.29
N ILE A 348 -19.67 1.48 -11.47
CA ILE A 348 -18.52 1.06 -12.28
C ILE A 348 -18.99 0.32 -13.53
N CYS A 349 -18.56 0.79 -14.71
CA CYS A 349 -18.72 0.08 -15.97
C CYS A 349 -17.40 -0.60 -16.35
N ALA A 350 -17.38 -1.90 -16.62
CA ALA A 350 -16.21 -2.57 -17.18
C ALA A 350 -16.26 -2.60 -18.70
N ILE A 351 -15.14 -2.30 -19.33
CA ILE A 351 -14.89 -2.51 -20.76
C ILE A 351 -13.87 -3.64 -20.87
N ILE A 352 -14.29 -4.75 -21.48
CA ILE A 352 -13.42 -5.89 -21.77
C ILE A 352 -12.98 -5.80 -23.23
N LEU A 353 -11.67 -5.66 -23.45
CA LEU A 353 -11.10 -5.56 -24.80
C LEU A 353 -10.91 -6.96 -25.41
N ALA A 354 -11.76 -7.30 -26.38
CA ALA A 354 -11.82 -8.62 -27.02
C ALA A 354 -11.66 -8.56 -28.56
N ALA A 355 -11.16 -7.44 -29.10
CA ALA A 355 -11.05 -7.20 -30.54
C ALA A 355 -9.73 -7.68 -31.18
N GLY A 356 -8.80 -8.19 -30.37
CA GLY A 356 -7.42 -8.50 -30.77
C GLY A 356 -7.30 -9.63 -31.80
N GLN A 357 -6.40 -9.46 -32.79
CA GLN A 357 -6.22 -10.42 -33.88
C GLN A 357 -5.40 -11.68 -33.51
N SER A 358 -4.77 -11.72 -32.35
CA SER A 358 -3.96 -12.87 -31.89
C SER A 358 -2.87 -13.31 -32.87
N LYS A 359 -2.27 -12.38 -33.64
CA LYS A 359 -1.32 -12.68 -34.73
C LYS A 359 -0.14 -13.60 -34.32
N ARG A 360 0.33 -13.46 -33.07
CA ARG A 360 1.45 -14.23 -32.50
C ARG A 360 1.08 -15.66 -32.05
N MET A 361 -0.21 -15.92 -31.83
CA MET A 361 -0.72 -17.22 -31.36
C MET A 361 -1.10 -18.16 -32.50
N GLY A 362 -1.31 -17.62 -33.71
CA GLY A 362 -1.75 -18.37 -34.90
C GLY A 362 -3.24 -18.76 -34.90
N SER A 363 -3.92 -18.61 -33.78
CA SER A 363 -5.38 -18.75 -33.62
C SER A 363 -5.88 -17.72 -32.61
N ASN A 364 -7.20 -17.49 -32.56
CA ASN A 364 -7.78 -16.52 -31.63
C ASN A 364 -7.64 -17.00 -30.18
N LYS A 365 -6.76 -16.34 -29.42
CA LYS A 365 -6.40 -16.72 -28.05
C LYS A 365 -7.57 -16.69 -27.08
N LEU A 366 -8.54 -15.82 -27.34
CA LEU A 366 -9.74 -15.66 -26.53
C LEU A 366 -10.64 -16.91 -26.54
N LEU A 367 -10.49 -17.78 -27.54
CA LEU A 367 -11.29 -18.99 -27.71
C LEU A 367 -10.56 -20.26 -27.22
N ILE A 368 -9.33 -20.13 -26.73
CA ILE A 368 -8.58 -21.25 -26.16
C ILE A 368 -9.27 -21.71 -24.87
N GLN A 369 -9.33 -23.03 -24.68
CA GLN A 369 -9.97 -23.65 -23.52
C GLN A 369 -9.02 -23.66 -22.32
N ILE A 370 -9.44 -23.02 -21.22
CA ILE A 370 -8.83 -23.08 -19.90
C ILE A 370 -9.86 -23.75 -18.98
N ASP A 371 -9.51 -24.88 -18.38
CA ASP A 371 -10.44 -25.68 -17.57
C ASP A 371 -11.80 -25.93 -18.27
N LYS A 372 -11.75 -26.24 -19.56
CA LYS A 372 -12.92 -26.48 -20.45
C LYS A 372 -13.83 -25.27 -20.68
N LYS A 373 -13.36 -24.06 -20.39
CA LYS A 373 -14.03 -22.80 -20.73
C LYS A 373 -13.18 -21.97 -21.69
N PRO A 374 -13.77 -21.29 -22.69
CA PRO A 374 -13.05 -20.29 -23.48
C PRO A 374 -12.43 -19.21 -22.57
N LEU A 375 -11.20 -18.79 -22.82
CA LEU A 375 -10.49 -17.75 -22.04
C LEU A 375 -11.34 -16.50 -21.83
N ILE A 376 -11.98 -15.97 -22.88
CA ILE A 376 -12.82 -14.77 -22.75
C ILE A 376 -13.96 -14.98 -21.74
N ARG A 377 -14.49 -16.21 -21.65
CA ARG A 377 -15.54 -16.56 -20.70
C ARG A 377 -15.02 -16.58 -19.27
N VAL A 378 -13.77 -17.01 -19.04
CA VAL A 378 -13.12 -16.95 -17.72
C VAL A 378 -13.02 -15.51 -17.23
N ILE A 379 -12.59 -14.58 -18.08
CA ILE A 379 -12.47 -13.16 -17.73
C ILE A 379 -13.82 -12.52 -17.49
N VAL A 380 -14.78 -12.78 -18.38
CA VAL A 380 -16.13 -12.24 -18.22
C VAL A 380 -16.79 -12.78 -16.95
N ASP A 381 -16.62 -14.06 -16.61
CA ASP A 381 -17.07 -14.63 -15.34
C ASP A 381 -16.44 -13.87 -14.15
N ALA A 382 -15.13 -13.59 -14.18
CA ALA A 382 -14.46 -12.83 -13.13
C ALA A 382 -15.00 -11.40 -12.97
N VAL A 383 -15.28 -10.72 -14.09
CA VAL A 383 -15.81 -9.34 -14.10
C VAL A 383 -17.26 -9.30 -13.64
N ILE A 384 -18.14 -10.19 -14.13
CA ILE A 384 -19.55 -10.25 -13.71
C ILE A 384 -19.67 -10.57 -12.22
N ASN A 385 -18.82 -11.45 -11.69
CA ASN A 385 -18.83 -11.81 -10.27
C ASN A 385 -18.14 -10.78 -9.36
N SER A 386 -17.77 -9.61 -9.89
CA SER A 386 -17.18 -8.49 -9.15
C SER A 386 -18.23 -7.42 -8.80
N ARG A 387 -17.79 -6.28 -8.26
CA ARG A 387 -18.63 -5.10 -7.95
C ARG A 387 -18.89 -4.20 -9.16
N VAL A 388 -18.65 -4.68 -10.37
CA VAL A 388 -18.97 -3.96 -11.60
C VAL A 388 -20.47 -3.99 -11.85
N ASP A 389 -21.06 -2.85 -12.19
CA ASP A 389 -22.50 -2.71 -12.40
C ASP A 389 -22.92 -3.00 -13.85
N LYS A 390 -22.01 -2.80 -14.82
CA LYS A 390 -22.26 -3.04 -16.25
C LYS A 390 -21.01 -3.54 -16.95
N VAL A 391 -21.17 -4.50 -17.86
CA VAL A 391 -20.06 -5.08 -18.63
C VAL A 391 -20.31 -4.85 -20.11
N ILE A 392 -19.35 -4.20 -20.76
CA ILE A 392 -19.28 -3.98 -22.21
C ILE A 392 -18.12 -4.81 -22.75
N VAL A 393 -18.36 -5.63 -23.76
CA VAL A 393 -17.34 -6.41 -24.46
C VAL A 393 -17.12 -5.78 -25.83
N VAL A 394 -15.89 -5.31 -26.07
CA VAL A 394 -15.51 -4.73 -27.37
C VAL A 394 -14.97 -5.82 -28.28
N THR A 395 -15.74 -6.18 -29.31
CA THR A 395 -15.42 -7.20 -30.30
C THR A 395 -14.74 -6.61 -31.53
N GLY A 396 -14.19 -7.48 -32.38
CA GLY A 396 -13.52 -7.09 -33.62
C GLY A 396 -13.21 -8.34 -34.44
N TYR A 397 -11.95 -8.77 -34.47
CA TYR A 397 -11.57 -9.98 -35.19
C TYR A 397 -12.34 -11.22 -34.70
N GLN A 398 -12.99 -11.93 -35.63
CA GLN A 398 -13.83 -13.11 -35.36
C GLN A 398 -14.94 -12.88 -34.33
N GLU A 399 -15.57 -11.70 -34.36
CA GLU A 399 -16.68 -11.30 -33.48
C GLU A 399 -17.70 -12.42 -33.24
N LYS A 400 -18.26 -13.04 -34.29
CA LYS A 400 -19.28 -14.09 -34.15
C LYS A 400 -18.84 -15.23 -33.24
N SER A 401 -17.58 -15.65 -33.33
CA SER A 401 -17.02 -16.71 -32.49
C SER A 401 -16.86 -16.26 -31.03
N VAL A 402 -16.44 -15.01 -30.80
CA VAL A 402 -16.32 -14.42 -29.45
C VAL A 402 -17.70 -14.27 -28.80
N MET A 403 -18.70 -13.76 -29.53
CA MET A 403 -20.07 -13.65 -29.05
C MET A 403 -20.67 -15.02 -28.73
N ASN A 404 -20.45 -16.03 -29.60
CA ASN A 404 -20.90 -17.39 -29.34
C ASN A 404 -20.28 -17.99 -28.06
N ALA A 405 -19.00 -17.71 -27.77
CA ALA A 405 -18.34 -18.16 -26.54
C ALA A 405 -18.97 -17.57 -25.27
N LEU A 406 -19.59 -16.39 -25.38
CA LEU A 406 -20.22 -15.63 -24.30
C LEU A 406 -21.75 -15.76 -24.31
N ASN A 407 -22.31 -16.65 -25.12
CA ASN A 407 -23.75 -16.83 -25.22
C ASN A 407 -24.38 -17.18 -23.85
N GLY A 408 -25.55 -16.61 -23.57
CA GLY A 408 -26.28 -16.77 -22.30
C GLY A 408 -25.80 -15.86 -21.17
N MET A 409 -24.95 -14.87 -21.44
CA MET A 409 -24.50 -13.87 -20.47
C MET A 409 -25.16 -12.51 -20.74
N ASN A 410 -25.50 -11.77 -19.68
CA ASN A 410 -26.04 -10.42 -19.79
C ASN A 410 -24.92 -9.40 -20.02
N LEU A 411 -24.60 -9.14 -21.29
CA LEU A 411 -23.46 -8.33 -21.73
C LEU A 411 -23.90 -7.40 -22.85
N ASP A 412 -23.31 -6.21 -22.88
CA ASP A 412 -23.38 -5.34 -24.05
C ASP A 412 -22.19 -5.61 -24.97
N PHE A 413 -22.43 -5.61 -26.27
CA PHE A 413 -21.40 -5.84 -27.28
C PHE A 413 -21.21 -4.59 -28.13
N VAL A 414 -19.95 -4.23 -28.36
CA VAL A 414 -19.57 -3.12 -29.24
C VAL A 414 -18.59 -3.63 -30.27
N PHE A 415 -18.97 -3.59 -31.55
CA PHE A 415 -18.06 -3.93 -32.63
C PHE A 415 -17.13 -2.76 -32.95
N ASN A 416 -15.83 -2.97 -32.82
CA ASN A 416 -14.84 -2.00 -33.27
C ASN A 416 -14.43 -2.30 -34.72
N GLU A 417 -14.99 -1.59 -35.70
CA GLU A 417 -14.63 -1.73 -37.12
C GLU A 417 -13.14 -1.46 -37.39
N ASP A 418 -12.53 -0.61 -36.56
CA ASP A 418 -11.15 -0.15 -36.64
C ASP A 418 -10.18 -0.97 -35.78
N TYR A 419 -10.53 -2.21 -35.41
CA TYR A 419 -9.70 -3.08 -34.55
C TYR A 419 -8.27 -3.30 -35.06
N LYS A 420 -8.02 -3.10 -36.36
CA LYS A 420 -6.68 -3.18 -36.97
C LYS A 420 -5.77 -1.99 -36.64
N LYS A 421 -6.32 -0.85 -36.17
CA LYS A 421 -5.56 0.37 -35.82
C LYS A 421 -4.88 0.30 -34.45
N GLY A 422 -5.10 -0.79 -33.69
CA GLY A 422 -4.45 -1.05 -32.40
C GLY A 422 -5.40 -0.95 -31.21
N MET A 423 -4.87 -1.18 -30.00
CA MET A 423 -5.69 -1.26 -28.78
C MET A 423 -6.44 0.05 -28.46
N SER A 424 -5.89 1.21 -28.83
CA SER A 424 -6.51 2.52 -28.61
C SER A 424 -7.87 2.68 -29.30
N SER A 425 -8.07 2.10 -30.50
CA SER A 425 -9.37 2.18 -31.19
C SER A 425 -10.44 1.37 -30.45
N SER A 426 -10.07 0.22 -29.86
CA SER A 426 -10.99 -0.61 -29.07
C SER A 426 -11.37 0.06 -27.75
N ILE A 427 -10.40 0.70 -27.09
CA ILE A 427 -10.70 1.49 -25.89
C ILE A 427 -11.68 2.62 -26.25
N LYS A 428 -11.41 3.37 -27.33
CA LYS A 428 -12.30 4.45 -27.75
C LYS A 428 -13.72 3.96 -28.07
N ALA A 429 -13.86 2.90 -28.86
CA ALA A 429 -15.16 2.31 -29.19
C ALA A 429 -15.93 1.90 -27.92
N GLY A 430 -15.26 1.28 -26.95
CA GLY A 430 -15.87 0.94 -25.67
C GLY A 430 -16.29 2.16 -24.86
N LEU A 431 -15.44 3.19 -24.75
CA LEU A 431 -15.72 4.40 -23.98
C LEU A 431 -16.86 5.23 -24.59
N ASP A 432 -16.93 5.31 -25.92
CA ASP A 432 -17.99 6.02 -26.64
C ASP A 432 -19.38 5.37 -26.44
N TYR A 433 -19.40 4.09 -26.04
CA TYR A 433 -20.62 3.34 -25.73
C TYR A 433 -21.01 3.38 -24.23
N VAL A 434 -20.10 3.78 -23.33
CA VAL A 434 -20.40 3.83 -21.89
C VAL A 434 -21.55 4.83 -21.65
N PRO A 435 -22.68 4.40 -21.07
CA PRO A 435 -23.78 5.31 -20.78
C PRO A 435 -23.37 6.40 -19.79
N ASP A 436 -24.07 7.53 -19.81
CA ASP A 436 -23.92 8.54 -18.77
C ASP A 436 -24.33 7.97 -17.39
N GLY A 437 -23.71 8.49 -16.33
CA GLY A 437 -24.09 8.18 -14.94
C GLY A 437 -23.21 7.14 -14.23
N PHE A 438 -22.20 6.57 -14.90
CA PHE A 438 -21.14 5.80 -14.24
C PHE A 438 -20.07 6.73 -13.66
N ASP A 439 -19.60 6.42 -12.45
CA ASP A 439 -18.55 7.17 -11.74
C ASP A 439 -17.15 6.75 -12.19
N GLY A 440 -17.00 5.49 -12.63
CA GLY A 440 -15.75 4.94 -13.12
C GLY A 440 -15.91 3.88 -14.21
N VAL A 441 -14.83 3.71 -14.97
CA VAL A 441 -14.70 2.72 -16.04
C VAL A 441 -13.47 1.86 -15.81
N LEU A 442 -13.69 0.55 -15.67
CA LEU A 442 -12.64 -0.45 -15.55
C LEU A 442 -12.24 -0.94 -16.94
N ILE A 443 -11.02 -0.67 -17.38
CA ILE A 443 -10.50 -1.17 -18.66
C ILE A 443 -9.77 -2.48 -18.39
N CYS A 444 -10.30 -3.58 -18.92
CA CYS A 444 -9.79 -4.94 -18.74
C CYS A 444 -9.40 -5.55 -20.07
N LEU A 445 -8.28 -6.29 -20.10
CA LEU A 445 -7.89 -7.06 -21.27
C LEU A 445 -8.62 -8.41 -21.25
N GLY A 446 -9.04 -8.91 -22.42
CA GLY A 446 -9.80 -10.16 -22.54
C GLY A 446 -8.97 -11.44 -22.39
N ASP A 447 -7.66 -11.31 -22.19
CA ASP A 447 -6.66 -12.37 -22.30
C ASP A 447 -5.85 -12.60 -21.01
N MET A 448 -6.41 -12.23 -19.86
CA MET A 448 -5.77 -12.26 -18.53
C MET A 448 -6.19 -13.46 -17.66
N PRO A 449 -5.81 -14.71 -17.99
CA PRO A 449 -6.42 -15.95 -17.49
C PRO A 449 -6.50 -16.10 -15.97
N LEU A 450 -5.59 -15.48 -15.23
CA LEU A 450 -5.48 -15.60 -13.78
C LEU A 450 -6.28 -14.53 -13.02
N LEU A 451 -6.89 -13.57 -13.72
CA LEU A 451 -7.63 -12.47 -13.11
C LEU A 451 -8.92 -12.98 -12.44
N THR A 452 -9.14 -12.60 -11.17
CA THR A 452 -10.30 -13.03 -10.38
C THR A 452 -11.20 -11.86 -10.01
N SER A 453 -12.45 -12.13 -9.63
CA SER A 453 -13.37 -11.10 -9.10
C SER A 453 -12.82 -10.41 -7.85
N LYS A 454 -12.02 -11.12 -7.04
CA LYS A 454 -11.31 -10.54 -5.90
C LYS A 454 -10.32 -9.47 -6.34
N HIS A 455 -9.51 -9.73 -7.38
CA HIS A 455 -8.55 -8.75 -7.90
C HIS A 455 -9.25 -7.46 -8.35
N ILE A 456 -10.37 -7.62 -9.04
CA ILE A 456 -11.19 -6.49 -9.51
C ILE A 456 -11.79 -5.72 -8.32
N ASN A 457 -12.33 -6.42 -7.33
CA ASN A 457 -12.92 -5.80 -6.15
C ASN A 457 -11.87 -5.05 -5.31
N ASP A 458 -10.66 -5.61 -5.16
CA ASP A 458 -9.57 -4.95 -4.44
C ASP A 458 -9.13 -3.64 -5.15
N LEU A 459 -9.31 -3.55 -6.47
CA LEU A 459 -9.08 -2.32 -7.24
C LEU A 459 -10.23 -1.31 -7.10
N ILE A 460 -11.49 -1.78 -7.01
CA ILE A 460 -12.70 -0.95 -6.88
C ILE A 460 -12.87 -0.40 -5.46
N ASN A 461 -12.63 -1.20 -4.43
CA ASN A 461 -12.89 -0.83 -3.02
C ASN A 461 -12.26 0.52 -2.58
N PRO A 462 -11.00 0.84 -2.92
CA PRO A 462 -10.41 2.14 -2.59
C PRO A 462 -10.78 3.28 -3.55
N PHE A 463 -11.57 3.03 -4.61
CA PHE A 463 -11.94 4.03 -5.60
C PHE A 463 -12.80 5.12 -4.97
N ASN A 464 -12.29 6.34 -4.98
CA ASN A 464 -12.99 7.50 -4.46
C ASN A 464 -12.47 8.77 -5.18
N PRO A 465 -13.14 9.19 -6.27
CA PRO A 465 -12.72 10.36 -7.03
C PRO A 465 -12.67 11.67 -6.23
N ASN A 466 -13.52 11.80 -5.19
CA ASN A 466 -13.57 12.98 -4.32
C ASN A 466 -12.40 13.03 -3.32
N ALA A 467 -11.76 11.90 -3.04
CA ALA A 467 -10.58 11.79 -2.20
C ALA A 467 -9.27 11.65 -3.00
N ASN A 468 -9.23 12.19 -4.23
CA ASN A 468 -8.10 12.07 -5.18
C ASN A 468 -7.69 10.62 -5.51
N ARG A 469 -8.57 9.64 -5.30
CA ARG A 469 -8.37 8.23 -5.68
C ARG A 469 -9.18 7.93 -6.93
N SER A 470 -8.82 8.55 -8.04
CA SER A 470 -9.61 8.52 -9.29
C SER A 470 -9.00 7.72 -10.43
N ILE A 471 -7.79 7.17 -10.25
CA ILE A 471 -7.16 6.22 -11.18
C ILE A 471 -6.59 5.06 -10.36
N GLY A 472 -7.17 3.87 -10.47
CA GLY A 472 -6.71 2.67 -9.78
C GLY A 472 -5.80 1.84 -10.64
N VAL A 473 -4.57 1.59 -10.19
CA VAL A 473 -3.55 0.84 -10.94
C VAL A 473 -3.06 -0.35 -10.11
N PRO A 474 -3.16 -1.60 -10.60
CA PRO A 474 -2.60 -2.74 -9.92
C PRO A 474 -1.07 -2.78 -10.09
N ILE A 475 -0.36 -3.14 -9.02
CA ILE A 475 1.10 -3.29 -8.99
C ILE A 475 1.45 -4.70 -8.55
N TYR A 476 2.39 -5.35 -9.24
CA TYR A 476 3.01 -6.59 -8.80
C TYR A 476 4.53 -6.46 -8.93
N TYR A 477 5.26 -6.64 -7.82
CA TYR A 477 6.71 -6.40 -7.70
C TYR A 477 7.17 -5.09 -8.37
N GLY A 478 6.52 -3.97 -8.04
CA GLY A 478 6.86 -2.64 -8.53
C GLY A 478 6.55 -2.38 -10.01
N LYS A 479 5.96 -3.34 -10.73
CA LYS A 479 5.53 -3.18 -12.11
C LYS A 479 4.01 -2.99 -12.20
N ARG A 480 3.57 -2.07 -13.05
CA ARG A 480 2.15 -1.79 -13.30
C ARG A 480 1.51 -2.88 -14.16
N GLY A 481 0.33 -3.32 -13.75
CA GLY A 481 -0.48 -4.32 -14.45
C GLY A 481 -1.81 -3.78 -14.98
N ASN A 482 -2.72 -4.71 -15.27
CA ASN A 482 -4.12 -4.51 -15.66
C ASN A 482 -5.04 -5.36 -14.75
N PRO A 483 -6.35 -5.09 -14.66
CA PRO A 483 -7.09 -3.98 -15.29
C PRO A 483 -6.79 -2.63 -14.64
N VAL A 484 -7.12 -1.53 -15.31
CA VAL A 484 -6.95 -0.17 -14.76
C VAL A 484 -8.33 0.49 -14.61
N LEU A 485 -8.60 1.05 -13.43
CA LEU A 485 -9.86 1.73 -13.13
C LEU A 485 -9.69 3.24 -13.31
N TRP A 486 -10.60 3.86 -14.05
CA TRP A 486 -10.56 5.29 -14.38
C TRP A 486 -11.84 5.98 -13.94
N SER A 487 -11.75 7.14 -13.31
CA SER A 487 -12.92 7.99 -13.12
C SER A 487 -13.45 8.53 -14.45
N ASN A 488 -14.78 8.67 -14.53
CA ASN A 488 -15.49 9.24 -15.68
C ASN A 488 -14.94 10.61 -16.15
N LYS A 489 -14.34 11.39 -15.25
CA LYS A 489 -13.71 12.68 -15.56
C LYS A 489 -12.53 12.57 -16.54
N TYR A 490 -11.97 11.38 -16.72
CA TYR A 490 -10.85 11.12 -17.63
C TYR A 490 -11.25 10.57 -18.99
N LEU A 491 -12.53 10.22 -19.24
CA LEU A 491 -12.94 9.57 -20.48
C LEU A 491 -12.61 10.43 -21.71
N LYS A 492 -12.81 11.75 -21.61
CA LYS A 492 -12.45 12.71 -22.66
C LYS A 492 -10.95 12.78 -22.95
N ASN A 493 -10.08 12.32 -22.04
CA ASN A 493 -8.64 12.30 -22.28
C ASN A 493 -8.20 11.16 -23.22
N PHE A 494 -9.06 10.17 -23.46
CA PHE A 494 -8.78 9.05 -24.35
C PHE A 494 -8.93 9.40 -25.84
N THR A 495 -9.51 10.55 -26.19
CA THR A 495 -9.71 10.99 -27.59
C THR A 495 -8.41 11.19 -28.35
N ASN A 496 -7.31 11.47 -27.64
CA ASN A 496 -5.99 11.76 -28.23
C ASN A 496 -5.02 10.57 -28.19
N LEU A 497 -5.49 9.38 -27.81
CA LEU A 497 -4.67 8.16 -27.85
C LEU A 497 -4.58 7.64 -29.28
N SER A 498 -3.38 7.21 -29.69
CA SER A 498 -3.14 6.62 -31.01
C SER A 498 -2.22 5.41 -30.91
N GLY A 499 -2.45 4.43 -31.80
CA GLY A 499 -1.67 3.19 -31.90
C GLY A 499 -1.82 2.26 -30.69
N ASP A 500 -0.77 1.48 -30.41
CA ASP A 500 -0.73 0.50 -29.30
C ASP A 500 -0.22 1.09 -27.97
N ILE A 501 0.09 2.39 -27.95
CA ILE A 501 0.44 3.11 -26.72
C ILE A 501 -0.86 3.27 -25.93
N GLY A 502 -1.15 2.27 -25.08
CA GLY A 502 -2.29 2.31 -24.16
C GLY A 502 -2.24 3.51 -23.19
N ALA A 503 -3.15 3.52 -22.22
CA ALA A 503 -3.32 4.66 -21.30
C ALA A 503 -2.11 4.98 -20.37
N LYS A 504 -0.94 4.34 -20.54
CA LYS A 504 0.29 4.54 -19.76
C LYS A 504 0.72 6.01 -19.68
N GLY A 505 0.62 6.75 -20.79
CA GLY A 505 0.95 8.19 -20.83
C GLY A 505 0.00 9.03 -19.97
N LEU A 506 -1.28 8.67 -19.93
CA LEU A 506 -2.31 9.35 -19.13
C LEU A 506 -2.09 9.10 -17.63
N ILE A 507 -1.72 7.88 -17.23
CA ILE A 507 -1.40 7.56 -15.82
C ILE A 507 -0.25 8.45 -15.33
N LYS A 508 0.83 8.58 -16.13
CA LYS A 508 1.98 9.43 -15.76
C LYS A 508 1.60 10.90 -15.63
N LYS A 509 0.74 11.41 -16.51
CA LYS A 509 0.25 12.80 -16.48
C LYS A 509 -0.58 13.11 -15.24
N HIS A 510 -1.30 12.13 -14.70
CA HIS A 510 -2.23 12.30 -13.58
C HIS A 510 -1.76 11.62 -12.28
N HIS A 511 -0.45 11.41 -12.10
CA HIS A 511 0.14 10.72 -10.95
C HIS A 511 -0.40 11.11 -9.57
N PRO A 512 -0.71 12.38 -9.24
CA PRO A 512 -1.27 12.74 -7.93
C PRO A 512 -2.66 12.14 -7.64
N ASN A 513 -3.36 11.67 -8.67
CA ASN A 513 -4.69 11.06 -8.58
C ASN A 513 -4.68 9.54 -8.74
N VAL A 514 -3.48 8.96 -8.89
CA VAL A 514 -3.27 7.52 -9.04
C VAL A 514 -3.14 6.92 -7.65
N TYR A 515 -3.96 5.90 -7.36
CA TYR A 515 -3.74 5.01 -6.23
C TYR A 515 -3.31 3.66 -6.76
N GLU A 516 -2.24 3.15 -6.16
CA GLU A 516 -1.64 1.88 -6.53
C GLU A 516 -2.14 0.80 -5.55
N VAL A 517 -2.56 -0.34 -6.10
CA VAL A 517 -3.00 -1.51 -5.31
C VAL A 517 -2.00 -2.62 -5.54
N GLU A 518 -1.25 -2.98 -4.50
CA GLU A 518 -0.23 -4.03 -4.58
C GLU A 518 -0.87 -5.42 -4.47
N PHE A 519 -0.57 -6.27 -5.44
CA PHE A 519 -0.99 -7.67 -5.50
C PHE A 519 0.20 -8.59 -5.19
N TYR A 520 -0.11 -9.77 -4.63
CA TYR A 520 0.90 -10.74 -4.20
C TYR A 520 1.06 -11.92 -5.18
N ASP A 521 0.23 -11.96 -6.21
CA ASP A 521 0.32 -12.87 -7.35
C ASP A 521 0.44 -12.07 -8.65
N ASP A 522 0.88 -12.75 -9.71
CA ASP A 522 1.14 -12.14 -11.02
C ASP A 522 -0.10 -12.03 -11.90
N ALA A 523 -1.30 -12.30 -11.37
CA ALA A 523 -2.53 -12.33 -12.18
C ALA A 523 -2.83 -11.01 -12.90
N VAL A 524 -2.38 -9.89 -12.34
CA VAL A 524 -2.53 -8.55 -12.91
C VAL A 524 -1.49 -8.24 -14.00
N GLN A 525 -0.52 -9.13 -14.23
CA GLN A 525 0.52 -8.99 -15.26
C GLN A 525 0.53 -10.11 -16.29
N VAL A 526 -0.11 -11.24 -16.02
CA VAL A 526 -0.13 -12.38 -16.94
C VAL A 526 -1.24 -12.19 -17.98
N ASP A 527 -0.84 -11.88 -19.20
CA ASP A 527 -1.63 -12.00 -20.42
C ASP A 527 -1.06 -13.08 -21.34
N LEU A 528 -1.93 -13.78 -22.08
CA LEU A 528 -1.51 -14.83 -23.01
C LEU A 528 -1.08 -14.23 -24.33
N ASP A 529 0.19 -14.26 -24.69
CA ASP A 529 0.71 -13.55 -25.88
C ASP A 529 1.32 -14.49 -26.93
N VAL A 530 1.92 -15.61 -26.49
CA VAL A 530 2.52 -16.66 -27.31
C VAL A 530 2.12 -18.06 -26.81
N LYS A 531 2.24 -19.08 -27.68
CA LYS A 531 1.75 -20.44 -27.37
C LYS A 531 2.37 -21.04 -26.11
N ASP A 532 3.63 -20.70 -25.81
CA ASP A 532 4.33 -21.18 -24.61
C ASP A 532 3.74 -20.63 -23.31
N ASP A 533 2.99 -19.53 -23.33
CA ASP A 533 2.34 -18.98 -22.13
C ASP A 533 1.27 -19.92 -21.58
N LEU A 534 0.72 -20.83 -22.42
CA LEU A 534 -0.22 -21.87 -21.97
C LEU A 534 0.41 -22.89 -21.01
N LYS A 535 1.74 -23.05 -21.00
CA LYS A 535 2.43 -23.95 -20.06
C LYS A 535 2.46 -23.42 -18.63
N ARG A 536 2.09 -22.15 -18.44
CA ARG A 536 2.05 -21.47 -17.13
C ARG A 536 0.68 -21.54 -16.46
N LEU A 537 -0.34 -21.98 -17.20
CA LEU A 537 -1.68 -22.28 -16.72
C LEU A 537 -1.78 -23.76 -16.40
#